data_AF-A0A1Y1N4Z9-F1
#
_entry.id   AF-A0A1Y1N4Z9-F1
#
_cell.length_a   1.000
_cell.length_b   1.000
_cell.length_c   1.000
_cell.angle_alpha   90.00
_cell.angle_beta   90.00
_cell.angle_gamma   90.00
#
_symmetry.space_group_name_H-M   'P 1'
#
loop_
_entity.id
_entity.type
_entity.pdbx_description
1 polymer ?
#
loop_
_entity_poly.entity_id
_entity_poly.type
_entity_poly.pdbx_seq_one_letter_code
_entity_poly.pdbx_strand_id
1 'polypeptide(L)'
;MLFLLSLIQIYRLSLFLYKGTDSSFLSAFIDVVSSMIVCGMTIIAALMITLGFMVWCKNMTERFRSCELAAGQEIDIHDGIDTGGFYIELGTAQFGVWASFATWVGLSVFALLKLCRYHQLENIRVSMYRERQRLINENADSPGSSLGRESTTSAPQTVESKE
;
A
#
# COMPACT_ATOMS: atom_id res chain seq x y z
N MET A 1 -3.29 -2.54 -18.25
CA MET A 1 -2.29 -2.94 -17.23
C MET A 1 -2.42 -2.15 -15.94
N LEU A 2 -2.34 -0.82 -15.94
CA LEU A 2 -2.46 -0.01 -14.72
C LEU A 2 -3.77 -0.24 -13.94
N PHE A 3 -4.89 -0.47 -14.63
CA PHE A 3 -6.18 -0.79 -14.01
C PHE A 3 -6.18 -2.13 -13.26
N LEU A 4 -5.45 -3.13 -13.74
CA LEU A 4 -5.34 -4.42 -13.04
C LEU A 4 -4.45 -4.28 -11.80
N LEU A 5 -3.37 -3.50 -11.90
CA LEU A 5 -2.49 -3.21 -10.77
C LEU A 5 -3.22 -2.42 -9.68
N SER A 6 -4.04 -1.43 -10.04
CA SER A 6 -4.85 -0.68 -9.08
C SER A 6 -5.93 -1.53 -8.44
N LEU A 7 -6.60 -2.42 -9.19
CA LEU A 7 -7.57 -3.38 -8.64
C LEU A 7 -6.91 -4.34 -7.64
N ILE A 8 -5.73 -4.86 -7.97
CA ILE A 8 -4.98 -5.77 -7.08
C ILE A 8 -4.57 -5.04 -5.80
N GLN A 9 -4.12 -3.79 -5.89
CA GLN A 9 -3.77 -3.00 -4.72
C GLN A 9 -4.97 -2.58 -3.88
N ILE A 10 -6.09 -2.18 -4.50
CA ILE A 10 -7.34 -1.90 -3.79
C ILE A 10 -7.85 -3.15 -3.08
N TYR A 11 -7.78 -4.32 -3.73
CA TYR A 11 -8.14 -5.59 -3.11
C TYR A 11 -7.23 -5.92 -1.91
N ARG A 12 -5.91 -5.70 -2.04
CA ARG A 12 -4.95 -5.90 -0.94
C ARG A 12 -5.18 -4.92 0.21
N LEU A 13 -5.40 -3.65 -0.09
CA LEU A 13 -5.64 -2.59 0.90
C LEU A 13 -6.98 -2.82 1.61
N SER A 14 -8.03 -3.18 0.88
CA SER A 14 -9.35 -3.48 1.44
C SER A 14 -9.33 -4.74 2.30
N LEU A 15 -8.66 -5.82 1.88
CA LEU A 15 -8.47 -7.00 2.72
C LEU A 15 -7.70 -6.68 4.00
N PHE A 16 -6.69 -5.81 3.90
CA PHE A 16 -5.93 -5.34 5.05
C PHE A 16 -6.80 -4.58 6.06
N LEU A 17 -7.65 -3.69 5.56
CA LEU A 17 -8.55 -2.85 6.36
C LEU A 17 -9.70 -3.66 6.99
N TYR A 18 -10.21 -4.65 6.27
CA TYR A 18 -11.35 -5.46 6.70
C TYR A 18 -10.98 -6.55 7.70
N LYS A 19 -9.79 -7.15 7.55
CA LYS A 19 -9.43 -8.38 8.29
C LYS A 19 -8.49 -8.13 9.46
N GLY A 20 -7.94 -6.91 9.59
CA GLY A 20 -7.05 -6.50 10.68
C GLY A 20 -5.87 -7.44 10.91
N THR A 21 -5.58 -8.30 9.93
CA THR A 21 -4.67 -9.43 10.09
C THR A 21 -3.27 -8.93 9.86
N ASP A 22 -2.35 -9.26 10.77
CA ASP A 22 -0.92 -9.02 10.63
C ASP A 22 -0.47 -9.47 9.24
N SER A 23 -0.33 -8.51 8.31
CA SER A 23 0.21 -8.83 6.99
C SER A 23 1.63 -9.29 7.23
N SER A 24 1.93 -10.50 6.78
CA SER A 24 3.28 -11.04 6.84
C SER A 24 4.27 -10.00 6.29
N PHE A 25 5.43 -9.86 6.92
CA PHE A 25 6.50 -8.95 6.51
C PHE A 25 6.74 -8.96 5.00
N LEU A 26 6.74 -10.15 4.40
CA LEU A 26 6.89 -10.36 2.96
C LEU A 26 5.79 -9.68 2.12
N SER A 27 4.54 -9.66 2.58
CA SER A 27 3.46 -8.96 1.88
C SER A 27 3.62 -7.45 1.93
N ALA A 28 4.09 -6.89 3.06
CA ALA A 28 4.37 -5.46 3.17
C ALA A 28 5.59 -5.06 2.31
N PHE A 29 6.61 -5.92 2.27
CA PHE A 29 7.77 -5.73 1.41
C PHE A 29 7.41 -5.73 -0.08
N ILE A 30 6.62 -6.71 -0.53
CA ILE A 30 6.16 -6.77 -1.94
C ILE A 30 5.35 -5.52 -2.30
N ASP A 31 4.53 -5.01 -1.39
CA ASP A 31 3.75 -3.79 -1.61
C ASP A 31 4.66 -2.59 -1.86
N VAL A 32 5.70 -2.39 -1.03
CA VAL A 32 6.72 -1.33 -1.20
C VAL A 32 7.50 -1.47 -2.51
N VAL A 33 7.94 -2.69 -2.85
CA VAL A 33 8.67 -2.93 -4.12
C VAL A 33 7.76 -2.66 -5.31
N SER A 34 6.50 -3.09 -5.25
CA SER A 34 5.52 -2.84 -6.31
C SER A 34 5.21 -1.35 -6.46
N SER A 35 5.05 -0.61 -5.36
CA SER A 35 4.80 0.83 -5.40
C SER A 35 5.99 1.57 -5.98
N MET A 36 7.22 1.15 -5.69
CA MET A 36 8.44 1.73 -6.25
C MET A 36 8.51 1.53 -7.77
N ILE A 37 8.25 0.31 -8.27
CA ILE A 37 8.27 0.00 -9.70
C ILE A 37 7.19 0.81 -10.44
N VAL A 38 5.97 0.87 -9.90
CA VAL A 38 4.88 1.64 -10.53
C VAL A 38 5.14 3.14 -10.48
N CYS A 39 5.73 3.65 -9.39
CA CYS A 39 6.20 5.03 -9.30
C CYS A 39 7.22 5.34 -10.42
N GLY A 40 8.20 4.45 -10.63
CA GLY A 40 9.16 4.55 -11.74
C GLY A 40 8.52 4.55 -13.13
N MET A 41 7.55 3.68 -13.39
CA MET A 41 6.83 3.66 -14.67
C MET A 41 5.97 4.91 -14.88
N THR A 42 5.31 5.40 -13.82
CA THR A 42 4.42 6.57 -13.90
C THR A 42 5.19 7.86 -14.09
N ILE A 43 6.38 8.02 -13.49
CA ILE A 43 7.23 9.19 -13.78
C ILE A 43 7.75 9.18 -15.23
N ILE A 44 8.15 8.02 -15.76
CA ILE A 44 8.57 7.90 -17.17
C ILE A 44 7.39 8.27 -18.10
N ALA A 45 6.20 7.76 -17.81
CA ALA A 45 4.99 8.09 -18.56
C ALA A 45 4.65 9.59 -18.46
N ALA A 46 4.77 10.20 -17.28
CA ALA A 46 4.55 11.63 -17.08
C ALA A 46 5.51 12.47 -17.92
N LEU A 47 6.80 12.12 -17.92
CA LEU A 47 7.79 12.78 -18.75
C LEU A 47 7.51 12.61 -20.25
N MET A 48 7.15 11.40 -20.70
CA MET A 48 6.79 11.16 -22.11
C MET A 48 5.60 12.01 -22.56
N ILE A 49 4.54 12.10 -21.76
CA ILE A 49 3.35 12.90 -22.09
C ILE A 49 3.68 14.39 -22.06
N THR A 50 4.35 14.88 -21.02
CA THR A 50 4.69 16.31 -20.89
C THR A 50 5.67 16.75 -21.98
N LEU A 51 6.73 15.99 -22.25
CA LEU A 51 7.69 16.32 -23.31
C LEU A 51 7.07 16.18 -24.70
N GLY A 52 6.26 15.15 -24.92
CA GLY A 52 5.51 14.98 -26.17
C GLY A 52 4.57 16.14 -26.44
N PHE A 53 3.86 16.61 -25.41
CA PHE A 53 3.00 17.79 -25.49
C PHE A 53 3.79 19.07 -25.83
N MET A 54 4.95 19.26 -25.21
CA MET A 54 5.81 20.42 -25.50
C MET A 54 6.32 20.40 -26.95
N VAL A 55 6.73 19.25 -27.47
CA VAL A 55 7.18 19.09 -28.86
C VAL A 55 6.04 19.34 -29.84
N TRP A 56 4.87 18.75 -29.59
CA TRP A 56 3.67 18.97 -30.41
C TRP A 56 3.28 20.45 -30.42
N CYS A 57 3.25 21.08 -29.24
CA CYS A 57 2.89 22.48 -29.12
C CYS A 57 3.90 23.38 -29.85
N LYS A 58 5.20 23.11 -29.74
CA LYS A 58 6.24 23.84 -30.49
C LYS A 58 6.03 23.74 -32.01
N ASN A 59 5.72 22.55 -32.52
CA ASN A 59 5.48 22.34 -33.95
C ASN A 59 4.21 23.08 -34.42
N MET A 60 3.13 23.04 -33.64
CA MET A 60 1.89 23.74 -34.00
C MET A 60 2.00 25.26 -33.91
N THR A 61 2.87 25.78 -33.04
CA THR A 61 3.11 27.23 -32.95
C THR A 61 3.94 27.80 -34.11
N GLU A 62 4.53 26.96 -34.96
CA GLU A 62 5.15 27.42 -36.21
C GLU A 62 4.10 27.89 -37.23
N ARG A 63 2.89 27.32 -37.17
CA ARG A 63 1.80 27.62 -38.11
C ARG A 63 0.65 28.42 -37.50
N PHE A 64 0.44 28.30 -36.20
CA PHE A 64 -0.61 29.00 -35.44
C PHE A 64 -0.02 29.83 -34.32
N ARG A 65 -0.65 30.96 -33.97
CA ARG A 65 -0.12 31.85 -32.93
C ARG A 65 -0.20 31.27 -31.50
N SER A 66 -0.99 30.22 -31.29
CA SER A 66 -1.14 29.51 -30.02
C SER A 66 -1.55 28.04 -30.24
N CYS A 67 -1.09 27.13 -29.37
CA CYS A 67 -1.43 25.71 -29.40
C CYS A 67 -2.90 25.41 -29.08
N GLU A 68 -3.54 26.26 -28.28
CA GLU A 68 -4.97 26.15 -27.98
C GLU A 68 -5.80 26.42 -29.25
N LEU A 69 -5.38 27.41 -30.05
CA LEU A 69 -6.05 27.79 -31.29
C LEU A 69 -5.86 26.75 -32.40
N ALA A 70 -4.70 26.08 -32.41
CA ALA A 70 -4.40 24.98 -33.33
C ALA A 70 -5.34 23.78 -33.12
N ALA A 71 -5.73 23.48 -31.88
CA ALA A 71 -6.64 22.37 -31.57
C ALA A 71 -8.12 22.64 -31.91
N GLY A 72 -8.49 23.87 -32.29
CA GLY A 72 -9.85 24.25 -32.66
C GLY A 72 -10.08 24.43 -34.16
N GLN A 73 -9.07 24.17 -35.00
CA GLN A 73 -9.14 24.29 -36.45
C GLN A 73 -8.85 22.93 -37.07
N GLU A 74 -9.56 22.56 -38.14
CA GLU A 74 -9.20 21.40 -38.98
C GLU A 74 -7.91 21.76 -39.73
N ILE A 75 -6.76 21.45 -39.11
CA ILE A 75 -5.44 21.76 -39.68
C ILE A 75 -5.16 20.86 -40.90
N ASP A 76 -5.83 19.70 -40.97
CA ASP A 76 -5.46 18.64 -41.89
C ASP A 76 -6.67 18.02 -42.60
N ILE A 77 -7.34 18.83 -43.42
CA ILE A 77 -8.38 18.38 -44.36
C ILE A 77 -7.80 17.42 -45.42
N HIS A 78 -6.49 17.45 -45.66
CA HIS A 78 -5.85 16.68 -46.73
C HIS A 78 -5.48 15.25 -46.31
N ASP A 79 -5.13 15.03 -45.04
CA ASP A 79 -4.92 13.69 -44.45
C ASP A 79 -6.11 13.20 -43.60
N GLY A 80 -7.17 14.00 -43.45
CA GLY A 80 -8.42 13.61 -42.79
C GLY A 80 -8.33 13.47 -41.27
N ILE A 81 -7.36 14.13 -40.65
CA ILE A 81 -7.10 14.06 -39.20
C ILE A 81 -7.78 15.25 -38.51
N ASP A 82 -8.86 14.98 -37.79
CA ASP A 82 -9.51 15.98 -36.92
C ASP A 82 -8.69 16.12 -35.62
N THR A 83 -8.06 17.29 -35.44
CA THR A 83 -7.30 17.66 -34.23
C THR A 83 -8.16 18.35 -33.17
N GLY A 84 -9.48 18.39 -33.37
CA GLY A 84 -10.48 18.96 -32.47
C GLY A 84 -10.34 18.47 -31.03
N GLY A 85 -10.03 19.38 -30.11
CA GLY A 85 -10.01 19.06 -28.67
C GLY A 85 -8.77 18.32 -28.17
N PHE A 86 -7.80 18.01 -29.04
CA PHE A 86 -6.55 17.32 -28.69
C PHE A 86 -5.76 18.02 -27.57
N TYR A 87 -5.80 19.36 -27.53
CA TYR A 87 -5.18 20.16 -26.46
C TYR A 87 -5.77 19.85 -25.07
N ILE A 88 -7.10 19.72 -24.96
CA ILE A 88 -7.78 19.44 -23.69
C ILE A 88 -7.58 17.99 -23.27
N GLU A 89 -7.59 17.07 -24.22
CA GLU A 89 -7.37 15.65 -23.97
C GLU A 89 -5.95 15.38 -23.44
N LEU A 90 -4.93 15.98 -24.07
CA LEU A 90 -3.55 15.91 -23.59
C LEU A 90 -3.34 16.64 -22.26
N GLY A 91 -4.01 17.77 -22.04
CA GLY A 91 -4.00 18.45 -20.75
C GLY A 91 -4.57 17.57 -19.62
N THR A 92 -5.66 16.87 -19.91
CA THR A 92 -6.28 15.92 -18.97
C THR A 92 -5.38 14.71 -18.71
N ALA A 93 -4.72 14.18 -19.74
CA ALA A 93 -3.74 13.11 -19.60
C ALA A 93 -2.55 13.52 -18.72
N GLN A 94 -2.03 14.74 -18.89
CA GLN A 94 -0.97 15.30 -18.04
C GLN A 94 -1.42 15.41 -16.59
N PHE A 95 -2.58 16.00 -16.33
CA PHE A 95 -3.10 16.09 -14.97
C PHE A 95 -3.27 14.70 -14.33
N GLY A 96 -3.87 13.76 -15.08
CA GLY A 96 -4.12 12.40 -14.60
C GLY A 96 -2.85 11.63 -14.26
N VAL A 97 -1.80 11.73 -15.08
CA VAL A 97 -0.54 11.00 -14.83
C VAL A 97 0.25 11.60 -13.66
N TRP A 98 0.27 12.93 -13.52
CA TRP A 98 0.92 13.61 -12.39
C TRP A 98 0.17 13.37 -11.06
N ALA A 99 -1.16 13.39 -11.08
CA ALA A 99 -1.98 13.04 -9.92
C ALA A 99 -1.78 11.57 -9.51
N SER A 100 -1.68 10.67 -10.49
CA SER A 100 -1.36 9.26 -10.25
C SER A 100 0.00 9.13 -9.58
N PHE A 101 1.03 9.79 -10.11
CA PHE A 101 2.38 9.79 -9.53
C PHE A 101 2.37 10.25 -8.05
N ALA A 102 1.68 11.36 -7.74
CA ALA A 102 1.55 11.84 -6.36
C ALA A 102 0.87 10.80 -5.44
N THR A 103 -0.16 10.11 -5.95
CA THR A 103 -0.85 9.05 -5.21
C THR A 103 0.08 7.86 -4.93
N TRP A 104 0.89 7.47 -5.90
CA TRP A 104 1.88 6.40 -5.76
C TRP A 104 2.98 6.71 -4.74
N VAL A 105 3.45 7.96 -4.72
CA VAL A 105 4.39 8.42 -3.69
C VAL A 105 3.75 8.34 -2.30
N GLY A 106 2.51 8.80 -2.15
CA GLY A 106 1.77 8.71 -0.88
C GLY A 106 1.64 7.27 -0.38
N LEU A 107 1.19 6.35 -1.26
CA LEU A 107 1.11 4.92 -0.96
C LEU A 107 2.45 4.33 -0.52
N SER A 108 3.54 4.69 -1.20
CA SER A 108 4.89 4.24 -0.84
C SER A 108 5.31 4.69 0.55
N VAL A 109 4.98 5.93 0.96
CA VAL A 109 5.26 6.43 2.31
C VAL A 109 4.46 5.67 3.36
N PHE A 110 3.17 5.45 3.14
CA PHE A 110 2.34 4.67 4.06
C PHE A 110 2.83 3.22 4.19
N ALA A 111 3.21 2.58 3.08
CA ALA A 111 3.75 1.23 3.07
C ALA A 111 5.10 1.16 3.83
N LEU A 112 5.97 2.16 3.67
CA LEU A 112 7.23 2.24 4.40
C LEU A 112 7.01 2.42 5.91
N LEU A 113 6.13 3.33 6.31
CA LEU A 113 5.77 3.52 7.72
C LEU A 113 5.23 2.23 8.33
N LYS A 114 4.36 1.53 7.59
CA LYS A 114 3.83 0.23 7.98
C LYS A 114 4.95 -0.81 8.17
N LEU A 115 5.89 -0.91 7.23
CA LEU A 115 7.04 -1.81 7.32
C LEU A 115 7.90 -1.51 8.57
N CYS A 116 8.17 -0.23 8.84
CA CYS A 116 8.88 0.20 10.04
C CYS A 116 8.15 -0.22 11.32
N ARG A 117 6.83 -0.04 11.38
CA ARG A 117 6.04 -0.48 12.55
C ARG A 117 6.04 -1.99 12.71
N TYR A 118 5.95 -2.75 11.62
CA TYR A 118 6.04 -4.21 11.67
C TYR A 118 7.40 -4.68 12.18
N HIS A 119 8.49 -4.08 11.71
CA HIS A 119 9.83 -4.40 12.19
C HIS A 119 9.98 -4.14 13.70
N GLN A 120 9.43 -3.03 14.20
CA GLN A 120 9.41 -2.73 15.63
C GLN A 120 8.56 -3.74 16.42
N LEU A 121 7.38 -4.10 15.92
CA LEU A 121 6.50 -5.10 16.53
C LEU A 121 7.15 -6.49 16.59
N GLU A 122 7.84 -6.89 15.54
CA GLU A 122 8.54 -8.17 15.47
C GLU A 122 9.68 -8.22 16.50
N ASN A 123 10.45 -7.15 16.63
CA ASN A 123 11.47 -7.02 17.69
C ASN A 123 10.86 -7.15 19.10
N ILE A 124 9.71 -6.53 19.35
CA ILE A 124 9.00 -6.62 20.64
C ILE A 124 8.46 -8.04 20.88
N ARG A 125 7.94 -8.70 19.85
CA ARG A 125 7.43 -10.09 19.96
C ARG A 125 8.55 -11.05 20.32
N VAL A 126 9.72 -10.89 19.69
CA VAL A 126 10.91 -11.72 19.95
C VAL A 126 11.47 -11.47 21.35
N SER A 127 11.51 -10.22 21.82
CA SER A 127 11.98 -9.93 23.19
C SER A 127 11.02 -10.48 24.25
N MET A 128 9.70 -10.32 24.08
CA MET A 128 8.68 -10.91 24.96
C MET A 128 8.78 -12.44 25.01
N TYR A 129 9.04 -13.09 23.87
CA TYR A 129 9.21 -14.55 23.83
C TYR A 129 10.48 -15.00 24.58
N ARG A 130 11.61 -14.30 24.37
CA ARG A 130 12.87 -14.59 25.09
C ARG A 130 12.73 -14.37 26.59
N GLU A 131 12.07 -13.28 27.00
CA GLU A 131 11.84 -12.98 28.41
C GLU A 131 10.91 -14.02 29.05
N ARG A 132 9.86 -14.44 28.34
CA ARG A 132 8.99 -15.53 28.79
C ARG A 132 9.77 -16.83 29.02
N GLN A 133 10.68 -17.19 28.11
CA GLN A 133 11.53 -18.37 28.27
C GLN A 133 12.48 -18.25 29.47
N ARG A 134 13.06 -17.05 29.68
CA ARG A 134 13.90 -16.76 30.84
C ARG A 134 13.13 -16.95 32.16
N LEU A 135 11.93 -16.40 32.27
CA LEU A 135 11.07 -16.54 33.45
C LEU A 135 10.67 -18.01 33.70
N ILE A 136 10.41 -18.79 32.65
CA ILE A 136 10.11 -20.22 32.79
C ILE A 136 11.34 -20.99 33.30
N ASN A 137 12.53 -20.69 32.78
CA ASN A 137 13.76 -21.37 33.20
C ASN A 137 14.16 -21.02 34.63
N GLU A 138 14.03 -19.76 35.05
CA GLU A 138 14.29 -19.32 36.44
C GLU A 138 13.31 -19.96 37.43
N ASN A 139 12.04 -20.12 37.06
CA ASN A 139 11.06 -20.87 37.87
C ASN A 139 11.38 -22.37 37.95
N ALA A 140 12.00 -22.95 36.92
CA ALA A 140 12.38 -24.36 36.88
C ALA A 140 13.67 -24.65 37.68
N ASP A 141 14.63 -23.72 37.68
CA ASP A 141 15.89 -23.83 38.42
C ASP A 141 15.78 -23.42 39.91
N SER A 142 14.67 -22.80 40.32
CA SER A 142 14.43 -22.45 41.73
C SER A 142 13.97 -23.68 42.54
N PRO A 143 14.70 -24.15 43.58
CA PRO A 143 14.42 -25.39 44.30
C PRO A 143 13.19 -25.36 45.26
N GLY A 144 12.12 -24.64 44.89
CA GLY A 144 10.95 -24.42 45.76
C GLY A 144 9.56 -24.52 45.11
N SER A 145 9.46 -24.81 43.80
CA SER A 145 8.20 -24.71 43.04
C SER A 145 7.25 -25.93 43.14
N SER A 146 7.36 -26.78 44.17
CA SER A 146 6.42 -27.89 44.40
C SER A 146 5.33 -27.61 45.44
N LEU A 147 5.22 -26.39 45.97
CA LEU A 147 4.14 -25.99 46.89
C LEU A 147 3.21 -24.95 46.25
N GLY A 148 2.16 -25.42 45.58
CA GLY A 148 1.13 -24.51 45.04
C GLY A 148 -0.05 -25.17 44.33
N ARG A 149 -0.21 -26.50 44.47
CA ARG A 149 -1.35 -27.23 43.90
C ARG A 149 -2.09 -27.97 45.02
N GLU A 150 -2.70 -27.22 45.93
CA GLU A 150 -3.68 -27.76 46.88
C GLU A 150 -5.02 -27.00 46.77
N SER A 151 -6.01 -27.77 46.29
CA SER A 151 -7.36 -27.89 46.85
C SER A 151 -8.29 -26.68 46.81
N THR A 152 -9.16 -26.65 45.80
CA THR A 152 -10.54 -26.20 46.00
C THR A 152 -11.49 -27.12 45.22
N THR A 153 -11.81 -28.27 45.81
CA THR A 153 -12.99 -29.05 45.46
C THR A 153 -13.90 -29.03 46.67
N SER A 154 -14.85 -28.10 46.66
CA SER A 154 -15.92 -28.01 47.65
C SER A 154 -17.01 -29.03 47.32
N ALA A 155 -17.06 -30.11 48.10
CA ALA A 155 -18.31 -30.84 48.36
C ALA A 155 -18.16 -31.70 49.63
N PRO A 156 -18.94 -31.45 50.70
CA PRO A 156 -19.23 -32.46 51.69
C PRO A 156 -20.59 -33.10 51.41
N GLN A 157 -20.57 -34.42 51.54
CA GLN A 157 -21.64 -35.37 51.33
C GLN A 157 -22.76 -35.23 52.38
N THR A 158 -23.99 -35.44 51.92
CA THR A 158 -25.15 -35.84 52.72
C THR A 158 -24.87 -37.17 53.44
N VAL A 159 -25.05 -37.21 54.76
CA VAL A 159 -25.17 -38.46 55.51
C VAL A 159 -26.43 -38.41 56.38
N GLU A 160 -27.33 -39.30 56.01
CA GLU A 160 -28.56 -39.74 56.67
C GLU A 160 -28.22 -40.46 57.99
N SER A 161 -28.95 -40.18 59.08
CA SER A 161 -28.95 -41.06 60.26
C SER A 161 -30.39 -41.38 60.64
N LYS A 162 -30.64 -42.69 60.63
CA LYS A 162 -31.88 -43.39 61.00
C LYS A 162 -31.62 -44.04 62.37
N GLU A 163 -32.71 -44.19 63.12
CA GLU A 163 -32.87 -44.71 64.51
C GLU A 163 -32.62 -43.74 65.66
#